data_AF-A0A2E8L9K1-F1
#
_entry.id   AF-A0A2E8L9K1-F1
#
_cell.length_a   1.000
_cell.length_b   1.000
_cell.length_c   1.000
_cell.angle_alpha   90.00
_cell.angle_beta   90.00
_cell.angle_gamma   90.00
#
_symmetry.space_group_name_H-M   'P 1'
#
loop_
_entity.id
_entity.type
_entity.pdbx_description
1 polymer ?
#
loop_
_entity_poly.entity_id
_entity_poly.type
_entity_poly.pdbx_seq_one_letter_code
_entity_poly.pdbx_strand_id
1 'polypeptide(L)'
;AALGSAVELEFTVERGEFWCLQLRTFTVVEKHEQLPLGAAIVAEGQPASAGVGRGRVQVDIDDALDANDRDEPVVLVLETSAPSDMVAMVRSAAVVTVLGGRESHAAVVMRGAAVPAVLAAQGLQIAADHVMFGDVQVAVGDELIVDGTTGRIARLPTKE
;
A
#
# COMPACT_ATOMS: atom_id res chain seq x y z
N ALA A 1 -2.00 -27.40 15.24
CA ALA A 1 -2.62 -26.77 14.06
C ALA A 1 -2.43 -27.71 12.88
N ALA A 2 -3.51 -28.23 12.27
CA ALA A 2 -3.44 -29.31 11.26
C ALA A 2 -2.70 -28.92 9.96
N LEU A 3 -2.53 -27.62 9.69
CA LEU A 3 -1.96 -27.09 8.44
C LEU A 3 -0.56 -26.49 8.59
N GLY A 4 -0.01 -26.45 9.81
CA GLY A 4 1.39 -26.02 10.07
C GLY A 4 1.77 -24.59 9.68
N SER A 5 0.83 -23.77 9.19
CA SER A 5 1.05 -22.41 8.68
C SER A 5 -0.19 -21.52 8.89
N ALA A 6 -0.05 -20.21 8.69
CA ALA A 6 -1.15 -19.27 8.73
C ALA A 6 -2.11 -19.51 7.55
N VAL A 7 -3.41 -19.32 7.79
CA VAL A 7 -4.46 -19.54 6.78
C VAL A 7 -5.36 -18.33 6.66
N GLU A 8 -5.75 -18.04 5.42
CA GLU A 8 -6.83 -17.11 5.09
C GLU A 8 -8.10 -17.94 4.89
N LEU A 9 -9.19 -17.51 5.53
CA LEU A 9 -10.46 -18.23 5.57
C LEU A 9 -11.56 -17.32 5.02
N GLU A 10 -12.23 -17.78 3.97
CA GLU A 10 -13.48 -17.20 3.52
C GLU A 10 -14.64 -18.05 4.01
N PHE A 11 -15.63 -17.41 4.63
CA PHE A 11 -16.76 -18.09 5.24
C PHE A 11 -18.07 -17.32 5.05
N THR A 12 -19.18 -17.99 5.27
CA THR A 12 -20.51 -17.38 5.38
C THR A 12 -21.19 -17.84 6.67
N VAL A 13 -22.06 -17.00 7.22
CA VAL A 13 -22.97 -17.38 8.29
C VAL A 13 -24.40 -17.31 7.75
N GLU A 14 -25.05 -18.45 7.62
CA GLU A 14 -26.43 -18.54 7.16
C GLU A 14 -27.30 -19.11 8.27
N ARG A 15 -28.32 -18.35 8.70
CA ARG A 15 -29.27 -18.76 9.76
C ARG A 15 -28.60 -19.20 11.07
N GLY A 16 -27.45 -18.59 11.40
CA GLY A 16 -26.67 -18.93 12.58
C GLY A 16 -25.71 -20.10 12.40
N GLU A 17 -25.68 -20.74 11.23
CA GLU A 17 -24.72 -21.79 10.90
C GLU A 17 -23.52 -21.23 10.16
N PHE A 18 -22.33 -21.69 10.54
CA PHE A 18 -21.06 -21.29 9.95
C PHE A 18 -20.67 -22.23 8.81
N TRP A 19 -20.34 -21.67 7.65
CA TRP A 19 -19.92 -22.39 6.46
C TRP A 19 -18.55 -21.88 5.99
N CYS A 20 -17.55 -22.74 6.02
CA CYS A 20 -16.26 -22.48 5.38
C CYS A 20 -16.39 -22.65 3.87
N LEU A 21 -16.09 -21.60 3.10
CA LEU A 21 -16.18 -21.60 1.64
C LEU A 21 -14.83 -21.85 0.98
N GLN A 22 -13.77 -21.24 1.52
CA GLN A 22 -12.41 -21.39 1.02
C GLN A 22 -11.40 -21.30 2.17
N LEU A 23 -10.36 -22.13 2.08
CA LEU A 23 -9.19 -22.09 2.95
C LEU A 23 -7.94 -22.12 2.07
N ARG A 24 -7.03 -21.20 2.31
CA ARG A 24 -5.70 -21.23 1.68
C ARG A 24 -4.62 -20.85 2.68
N THR A 25 -3.46 -21.48 2.53
CA THR A 25 -2.26 -21.07 3.24
C THR A 25 -1.75 -19.76 2.66
N PHE A 26 -1.21 -18.89 3.51
CA PHE A 26 -0.50 -17.69 3.07
C PHE A 26 0.78 -17.49 3.88
N THR A 27 1.74 -16.80 3.29
CA THR A 27 2.98 -16.44 3.97
C THR A 27 2.78 -15.16 4.77
N VAL A 28 3.04 -15.21 6.06
CA VAL A 28 3.17 -14.01 6.88
C VAL A 28 4.59 -13.47 6.68
N VAL A 29 4.70 -12.28 6.10
CA VAL A 29 5.97 -11.57 6.00
C VAL A 29 6.07 -10.59 7.17
N GLU A 30 6.96 -10.87 8.11
CA GLU A 30 7.30 -9.94 9.19
C GLU A 30 8.57 -9.18 8.82
N LYS A 31 8.43 -8.06 8.12
CA LYS A 31 9.53 -7.12 7.88
C LYS A 31 9.34 -5.90 8.78
N HIS A 32 10.13 -5.82 9.86
CA HIS A 32 10.07 -4.70 10.79
C HIS A 32 11.16 -3.69 10.45
N GLU A 33 10.82 -2.76 9.57
CA GLU A 33 11.65 -1.61 9.23
C GLU A 33 10.96 -0.37 9.82
N GLN A 34 11.72 0.53 10.44
CA GLN A 34 11.17 1.71 11.10
C GLN A 34 11.28 2.91 10.17
N LEU A 35 10.29 3.81 10.23
CA LEU A 35 10.41 5.12 9.58
C LEU A 35 11.69 5.82 10.04
N PRO A 36 12.39 6.56 9.16
CA PRO A 36 13.59 7.29 9.52
C PRO A 36 13.33 8.30 10.65
N LEU A 37 14.32 8.50 11.52
CA LEU A 37 14.24 9.52 12.56
C LEU A 37 14.01 10.90 11.94
N GLY A 38 13.00 11.61 12.43
CA GLY A 38 12.64 12.95 11.94
C GLY A 38 11.68 12.96 10.75
N ALA A 39 11.24 11.81 10.23
CA ALA A 39 10.17 11.76 9.24
C ALA A 39 8.86 12.31 9.83
N ALA A 40 8.21 13.21 9.11
CA ALA A 40 6.94 13.79 9.51
C ALA A 40 5.79 12.97 8.92
N ILE A 41 4.92 12.44 9.78
CA ILE A 41 3.72 11.71 9.36
C ILE A 41 2.75 12.70 8.70
N VAL A 42 2.33 12.40 7.48
CA VAL A 42 1.38 13.21 6.71
C VAL A 42 -0.02 12.59 6.68
N ALA A 43 -0.12 11.26 6.81
CA ALA A 43 -1.38 10.54 6.88
C ALA A 43 -1.22 9.16 7.51
N GLU A 44 -2.36 8.57 7.86
CA GLU A 44 -2.49 7.16 8.23
C GLU A 44 -3.59 6.50 7.38
N GLY A 45 -3.54 5.17 7.27
CA GLY A 45 -4.53 4.36 6.57
C GLY A 45 -4.53 2.92 7.08
N GLN A 46 -5.20 2.04 6.34
CA GLN A 46 -5.25 0.62 6.63
C GLN A 46 -3.95 -0.07 6.22
N PRO A 47 -3.19 -0.67 7.16
CA PRO A 47 -2.02 -1.47 6.82
C PRO A 47 -2.45 -2.71 6.05
N ALA A 48 -2.00 -2.83 4.80
CA ALA A 48 -2.41 -3.91 3.92
C ALA A 48 -1.31 -4.94 3.67
N SER A 49 -0.06 -4.47 3.56
CA SER A 49 1.11 -5.31 3.32
C SER A 49 2.33 -4.73 4.02
N ALA A 50 3.05 -5.56 4.78
CA ALA A 50 4.09 -5.14 5.70
C ALA A 50 5.38 -4.66 5.01
N GLY A 51 6.15 -3.84 5.73
CA GLY A 51 7.43 -3.30 5.30
C GLY A 51 7.40 -1.78 5.13
N VAL A 52 8.57 -1.21 4.84
CA VAL A 52 8.73 0.23 4.55
C VAL A 52 9.22 0.38 3.11
N GLY A 53 8.49 1.18 2.34
CA GLY A 53 8.85 1.57 0.99
C GLY A 53 9.08 3.07 0.90
N ARG A 54 10.02 3.49 0.06
CA ARG A 54 10.37 4.89 -0.14
C ARG A 54 10.57 5.15 -1.62
N GLY A 55 10.05 6.26 -2.12
CA GLY A 55 10.14 6.59 -3.53
C GLY A 55 9.43 7.89 -3.88
N ARG A 56 9.52 8.27 -5.15
CA ARG A 56 8.85 9.43 -5.72
C ARG A 56 7.38 9.12 -5.98
N VAL A 57 6.51 10.05 -5.64
CA VAL A 57 5.07 9.93 -5.88
C VAL A 57 4.79 9.89 -7.37
N GLN A 58 4.03 8.89 -7.81
CA GLN A 58 3.43 8.83 -9.14
C GLN A 58 1.94 8.53 -9.03
N VAL A 59 1.14 9.22 -9.85
CA VAL A 59 -0.33 9.09 -9.89
C VAL A 59 -0.83 8.54 -11.22
N ASP A 60 0.07 8.40 -12.20
CA ASP A 60 -0.17 7.80 -13.50
C ASP A 60 0.63 6.48 -13.63
N ILE A 61 0.03 5.49 -14.29
CA ILE A 61 0.59 4.14 -14.42
C ILE A 61 1.79 4.12 -15.36
N ASP A 62 1.71 4.83 -16.48
CA ASP A 62 2.78 4.85 -17.49
C ASP A 62 4.00 5.58 -16.93
N ASP A 63 3.79 6.73 -16.26
CA ASP A 63 4.87 7.46 -15.60
C ASP A 63 5.56 6.63 -14.49
N ALA A 64 4.77 5.85 -13.74
CA ALA A 64 5.31 4.94 -12.74
C ALA A 64 6.16 3.83 -13.37
N LEU A 65 5.71 3.24 -14.48
CA LEU A 65 6.48 2.20 -15.18
C LEU A 65 7.76 2.76 -15.79
N ASP A 66 7.68 3.93 -16.42
CA ASP A 66 8.83 4.63 -17.01
C ASP A 66 9.88 4.99 -15.94
N ALA A 67 9.46 5.42 -14.76
CA ALA A 67 10.36 5.67 -13.62
C ALA A 67 11.01 4.37 -13.12
N ASN A 68 10.23 3.30 -12.99
CA ASN A 68 10.76 1.99 -12.60
C ASN A 68 11.74 1.42 -13.64
N ASP A 69 11.54 1.69 -14.94
CA ASP A 69 12.49 1.29 -16.00
C ASP A 69 13.83 2.06 -15.92
N ARG A 70 13.83 3.22 -15.26
CA ARG A 70 15.02 4.01 -14.94
C ARG A 70 15.61 3.70 -13.56
N ASP A 71 15.13 2.65 -12.88
CA ASP A 71 15.50 2.29 -11.51
C ASP A 71 15.24 3.40 -10.48
N GLU A 72 14.27 4.28 -10.75
CA GLU A 72 13.83 5.32 -9.82
C GLU A 72 12.72 4.73 -8.92
N PRO A 73 12.92 4.63 -7.59
CA PRO A 73 11.90 4.05 -6.71
C PRO A 73 10.60 4.86 -6.73
N VAL A 74 9.46 4.19 -6.93
CA VAL A 74 8.14 4.81 -7.02
C VAL A 74 7.28 4.51 -5.80
N VAL A 75 6.57 5.52 -5.29
CA VAL A 75 5.37 5.34 -4.46
C VAL A 75 4.16 5.60 -5.36
N LEU A 76 3.48 4.53 -5.74
CA LEU A 76 2.32 4.61 -6.63
C LEU A 76 1.06 4.94 -5.83
N VAL A 77 0.36 6.00 -6.21
CA VAL A 77 -0.85 6.46 -5.54
C VAL A 77 -2.03 6.32 -6.49
N LEU A 78 -3.08 5.60 -6.07
CA LEU A 78 -4.24 5.28 -6.89
C LEU A 78 -5.56 5.57 -6.16
N GLU A 79 -6.62 5.86 -6.90
CA GLU A 79 -7.96 5.92 -6.31
C GLU A 79 -8.38 4.53 -5.82
N THR A 80 -8.32 3.55 -6.73
CA THR A 80 -8.59 2.11 -6.52
C THR A 80 -7.65 1.31 -7.43
N SER A 81 -7.48 0.01 -7.20
CA SER A 81 -6.73 -0.85 -8.13
C SER A 81 -7.61 -1.65 -9.08
N ALA A 82 -7.14 -1.82 -10.30
CA ALA A 82 -7.64 -2.76 -11.29
C ALA A 82 -6.58 -3.84 -11.61
N PRO A 83 -6.98 -4.99 -12.17
CA PRO A 83 -6.03 -6.03 -12.60
C PRO A 83 -4.97 -5.54 -13.60
N SER A 84 -5.30 -4.54 -14.43
CA SER A 84 -4.37 -3.90 -15.38
C SER A 84 -3.17 -3.25 -14.71
N ASP A 85 -3.33 -2.80 -13.47
CA ASP A 85 -2.36 -1.96 -12.77
C ASP A 85 -1.29 -2.81 -12.08
N MET A 86 -1.47 -4.13 -12.07
CA MET A 86 -0.67 -5.08 -11.28
C MET A 86 0.83 -4.96 -11.56
N VAL A 87 1.24 -4.76 -12.82
CA VAL A 87 2.66 -4.64 -13.16
C VAL A 87 3.29 -3.42 -12.50
N ALA A 88 2.62 -2.26 -12.56
CA ALA A 88 3.12 -1.04 -11.94
C ALA A 88 3.11 -1.15 -10.40
N MET A 89 2.03 -1.70 -9.83
CA MET A 89 1.93 -1.91 -8.38
C MET A 89 3.04 -2.82 -7.84
N VAL A 90 3.31 -3.95 -8.50
CA VAL A 90 4.32 -4.94 -8.05
C VAL A 90 5.75 -4.40 -8.20
N ARG A 91 5.99 -3.53 -9.18
CA ARG A 91 7.31 -2.90 -9.40
C ARG A 91 7.56 -1.70 -8.49
N SER A 92 6.51 -1.13 -7.90
CA SER A 92 6.62 0.05 -7.04
C SER A 92 7.29 -0.29 -5.70
N ALA A 93 7.96 0.70 -5.11
CA ALA A 93 8.54 0.59 -3.78
C ALA A 93 7.47 0.56 -2.68
N ALA A 94 6.33 1.22 -2.91
CA ALA A 94 5.12 1.09 -2.10
C ALA A 94 3.87 1.51 -2.89
N VAL A 95 2.70 1.12 -2.40
CA VAL A 95 1.40 1.52 -2.95
C VAL A 95 0.54 2.20 -1.88
N VAL A 96 -0.12 3.29 -2.27
CA VAL A 96 -1.12 3.98 -1.44
C VAL A 96 -2.43 4.09 -2.22
N THR A 97 -3.58 3.84 -1.56
CA THR A 97 -4.89 4.02 -2.22
C THR A 97 -5.86 4.89 -1.44
N VAL A 98 -6.77 5.56 -2.16
CA VAL A 98 -7.91 6.31 -1.59
C VAL A 98 -8.96 5.36 -1.05
N LEU A 99 -9.24 4.29 -1.78
CA LEU A 99 -10.25 3.30 -1.43
C LEU A 99 -9.62 1.91 -1.27
N GLY A 100 -10.21 1.10 -0.39
CA GLY A 100 -9.80 -0.28 -0.16
C GLY A 100 -9.79 -0.65 1.31
N GLY A 101 -9.90 -1.94 1.59
CA GLY A 101 -9.83 -2.49 2.95
C GLY A 101 -8.76 -3.56 3.04
N ARG A 102 -8.51 -4.05 4.26
CA ARG A 102 -7.53 -5.10 4.54
C ARG A 102 -7.75 -6.39 3.72
N GLU A 103 -8.99 -6.68 3.32
CA GLU A 103 -9.33 -7.85 2.49
C GLU A 103 -9.68 -7.50 1.04
N SER A 104 -9.36 -6.28 0.58
CA SER A 104 -9.59 -5.89 -0.81
C SER A 104 -8.62 -6.56 -1.79
N HIS A 105 -8.97 -6.54 -3.08
CA HIS A 105 -8.11 -7.00 -4.18
C HIS A 105 -6.69 -6.42 -4.07
N ALA A 106 -6.57 -5.09 -3.87
CA ALA A 106 -5.28 -4.43 -3.67
C ALA A 106 -4.48 -5.05 -2.51
N ALA A 107 -5.12 -5.29 -1.37
CA ALA A 107 -4.45 -5.82 -0.19
C ALA A 107 -3.90 -7.24 -0.43
N VAL A 108 -4.69 -8.11 -1.06
CA VAL A 108 -4.29 -9.48 -1.40
C VAL A 108 -3.10 -9.48 -2.36
N VAL A 109 -3.15 -8.65 -3.41
CA VAL A 109 -2.07 -8.55 -4.40
C VAL A 109 -0.78 -8.03 -3.74
N MET A 110 -0.86 -6.97 -2.93
CA MET A 110 0.31 -6.39 -2.27
C MET A 110 0.95 -7.32 -1.24
N ARG A 111 0.15 -8.08 -0.48
CA ARG A 111 0.68 -9.14 0.40
C ARG A 111 1.38 -10.23 -0.39
N GLY A 112 0.77 -10.71 -1.48
CA GLY A 112 1.34 -11.76 -2.32
C GLY A 112 2.64 -11.34 -2.99
N ALA A 113 2.76 -10.06 -3.35
CA ALA A 113 3.96 -9.48 -3.96
C ALA A 113 5.00 -8.99 -2.94
N ALA A 114 4.69 -8.98 -1.64
CA ALA A 114 5.51 -8.40 -0.58
C ALA A 114 5.91 -6.93 -0.82
N VAL A 115 5.01 -6.16 -1.44
CA VAL A 115 5.16 -4.71 -1.63
C VAL A 115 4.46 -3.98 -0.49
N PRO A 116 5.12 -3.05 0.24
CA PRO A 116 4.50 -2.26 1.29
C PRO A 116 3.27 -1.50 0.79
N ALA A 117 2.17 -1.57 1.53
CA ALA A 117 0.94 -0.91 1.10
C ALA A 117 0.09 -0.37 2.25
N VAL A 118 -0.42 0.84 2.06
CA VAL A 118 -1.39 1.51 2.92
C VAL A 118 -2.63 1.85 2.10
N LEU A 119 -3.77 1.27 2.44
CA LEU A 119 -5.02 1.48 1.71
C LEU A 119 -5.97 2.38 2.49
N ALA A 120 -6.93 2.99 1.82
CA ALA A 120 -7.85 3.95 2.44
C ALA A 120 -7.11 5.01 3.28
N ALA A 121 -6.10 5.63 2.66
CA ALA A 121 -5.33 6.70 3.27
C ALA A 121 -6.23 7.90 3.60
N GLN A 122 -6.19 8.35 4.85
CA GLN A 122 -7.08 9.39 5.35
C GLN A 122 -6.83 10.72 4.64
N GLY A 123 -7.91 11.34 4.17
CA GLY A 123 -7.85 12.63 3.51
C GLY A 123 -7.08 12.62 2.18
N LEU A 124 -6.80 11.45 1.62
CA LEU A 124 -6.12 11.35 0.33
C LEU A 124 -7.02 11.85 -0.79
N GLN A 125 -6.53 12.82 -1.56
CA GLN A 125 -7.12 13.26 -2.82
C GLN A 125 -6.04 13.32 -3.89
N ILE A 126 -6.38 12.91 -5.12
CA ILE A 126 -5.42 12.81 -6.23
C ILE A 126 -5.74 13.89 -7.25
N ALA A 127 -4.73 14.69 -7.61
CA ALA A 127 -4.74 15.60 -8.74
C ALA A 127 -3.64 15.17 -9.73
N ALA A 128 -3.59 15.83 -10.89
CA ALA A 128 -2.65 15.46 -11.95
C ALA A 128 -1.17 15.68 -11.57
N ASP A 129 -0.87 16.70 -10.78
CA ASP A 129 0.49 17.13 -10.42
C ASP A 129 0.80 17.01 -8.92
N HIS A 130 -0.17 16.61 -8.11
CA HIS A 130 0.00 16.44 -6.66
C HIS A 130 -1.01 15.49 -6.04
N VAL A 131 -0.72 15.08 -4.81
CA VAL A 131 -1.68 14.44 -3.91
C VAL A 131 -1.84 15.28 -2.66
N MET A 132 -3.05 15.29 -2.11
CA MET A 132 -3.37 15.93 -0.83
C MET A 132 -3.56 14.86 0.23
N PHE A 133 -3.03 15.07 1.42
CA PHE A 133 -3.36 14.32 2.63
C PHE A 133 -3.97 15.31 3.64
N GLY A 134 -5.29 15.50 3.58
CA GLY A 134 -5.94 16.60 4.28
C GLY A 134 -5.41 17.95 3.78
N ASP A 135 -4.74 18.71 4.66
CA ASP A 135 -4.16 20.02 4.31
C ASP A 135 -2.71 19.93 3.79
N VAL A 136 -2.11 18.72 3.76
CA VAL A 136 -0.72 18.53 3.32
C VAL A 136 -0.67 18.19 1.84
N GLN A 137 -0.14 19.10 1.03
CA GLN A 137 0.16 18.85 -0.37
C GLN A 137 1.53 18.19 -0.55
N VAL A 138 1.60 17.17 -1.41
CA VAL A 138 2.82 16.49 -1.86
C VAL A 138 2.80 16.46 -3.38
N ALA A 139 3.82 17.02 -4.04
CA ALA A 139 3.86 17.05 -5.49
C ALA A 139 4.18 15.67 -6.08
N VAL A 140 3.71 15.40 -7.30
CA VAL A 140 4.21 14.28 -8.09
C VAL A 140 5.73 14.46 -8.27
N GLY A 141 6.48 13.38 -8.09
CA GLY A 141 7.94 13.41 -8.08
C GLY A 141 8.58 13.71 -6.71
N ASP A 142 7.84 14.24 -5.73
CA ASP A 142 8.34 14.37 -4.36
C ASP A 142 8.41 13.00 -3.68
N GLU A 143 9.25 12.92 -2.66
CA GLU A 143 9.49 11.67 -1.96
C GLU A 143 8.46 11.42 -0.84
N LEU A 144 7.92 10.20 -0.81
CA LEU A 144 7.15 9.66 0.29
C LEU A 144 7.79 8.40 0.85
N ILE A 145 7.51 8.14 2.12
CA ILE A 145 7.84 6.93 2.84
C ILE A 145 6.54 6.31 3.34
N VAL A 146 6.32 5.05 3.01
CA VAL A 146 5.10 4.31 3.35
C VAL A 146 5.48 3.14 4.23
N ASP A 147 4.98 3.14 5.46
CA ASP A 147 5.08 2.03 6.40
C ASP A 147 3.77 1.23 6.34
N GLY A 148 3.78 0.18 5.54
CA GLY A 148 2.65 -0.72 5.38
C GLY A 148 2.42 -1.66 6.56
N THR A 149 3.34 -1.69 7.53
CA THR A 149 3.16 -2.41 8.80
C THR A 149 2.32 -1.61 9.78
N THR A 150 2.62 -0.32 9.96
CA THR A 150 1.89 0.55 10.90
C THR A 150 0.74 1.32 10.26
N GLY A 151 0.66 1.36 8.93
CA GLY A 151 -0.35 2.12 8.21
C GLY A 151 0.03 3.60 8.03
N ARG A 152 1.28 3.99 8.28
CA ARG A 152 1.71 5.39 8.29
C ARG A 152 2.33 5.80 6.97
N ILE A 153 2.05 7.04 6.57
CA ILE A 153 2.64 7.69 5.39
C ILE A 153 3.37 8.93 5.91
N ALA A 154 4.62 9.09 5.51
CA ALA A 154 5.49 10.15 5.99
C ALA A 154 6.31 10.77 4.86
N ARG A 155 6.81 11.98 5.10
CA ARG A 155 7.81 12.63 4.27
C ARG A 155 9.03 13.01 5.10
N LEU A 156 10.18 13.10 4.46
CA LEU A 156 11.35 13.69 5.12
C LEU A 156 11.14 15.21 5.26
N PRO A 157 11.68 15.82 6.33
CA PRO A 157 11.63 17.26 6.49
C PRO A 157 12.40 17.93 5.35
N THR A 158 11.76 18.89 4.69
CA THR A 158 12.41 19.79 3.75
C THR A 158 13.51 20.55 4.47
N LYS A 159 14.74 20.50 3.97
CA LYS A 159 15.83 21.35 4.47
C LYS A 159 15.49 22.80 4.11
N GLU A 160 15.36 23.65 5.13
CA GLU A 160 15.35 25.11 4.99
C GLU A 160 16.69 25.64 4.47
#